data_AF-A0A662VJY1-F1
#
_entry.id   AF-A0A662VJY1-F1
#
_cell.length_a   1.000
_cell.length_b   1.000
_cell.length_c   1.000
_cell.angle_alpha   90.00
_cell.angle_beta   90.00
_cell.angle_gamma   90.00
#
_symmetry.space_group_name_H-M   'P 1'
#
loop_
_entity.id
_entity.type
_entity.pdbx_description
1 polymer ?
#
loop_
_entity_poly.entity_id
_entity_poly.type
_entity_poly.pdbx_seq_one_letter_code
_entity_poly.pdbx_strand_id
1 'polypeptide(L)'
;MNKSLEIIREVDKQGRLVLPKEWREKIIKGNKVLLRLKEDSIEIIPVKRPDLTKYFDSIEMDIRTDLSDWKSLKRELHEIR
;
A
#
# COMPACT_ATOMS: atom_id res chain seq x y z
N MET A 1 -2.70 -28.94 0.56
CA MET A 1 -4.10 -28.76 0.13
C MET A 1 -4.50 -27.32 0.40
N ASN A 2 -4.68 -26.50 -0.64
CA ASN A 2 -5.26 -25.17 -0.49
C ASN A 2 -6.75 -25.35 -0.18
N LYS A 3 -7.18 -24.96 1.01
CA LYS A 3 -8.57 -25.06 1.43
C LYS A 3 -9.35 -23.93 0.75
N SER A 4 -10.17 -24.26 -0.25
CA SER A 4 -11.15 -23.32 -0.81
C SER A 4 -12.30 -23.18 0.17
N LEU A 5 -12.66 -21.94 0.51
CA LEU A 5 -13.75 -21.65 1.43
C LEU A 5 -14.74 -20.77 0.67
N GLU A 6 -15.86 -21.37 0.29
CA GLU A 6 -16.92 -20.71 -0.46
C GLU A 6 -17.96 -20.17 0.53
N ILE A 7 -18.26 -18.88 0.45
CA ILE A 7 -19.21 -18.22 1.34
C ILE A 7 -20.17 -17.43 0.47
N ILE A 8 -21.47 -17.72 0.59
CA ILE A 8 -22.52 -16.91 -0.01
C ILE A 8 -22.81 -15.75 0.95
N ARG A 9 -22.78 -14.53 0.43
CA ARG A 9 -23.18 -13.32 1.14
C ARG A 9 -24.16 -12.53 0.29
N GLU A 10 -25.15 -11.96 0.95
CA GLU A 10 -26.04 -10.99 0.32
C GLU A 10 -25.27 -9.70 0.06
N VAL A 11 -25.57 -9.09 -1.08
CA VAL A 11 -25.12 -7.75 -1.41
C VAL A 11 -26.12 -6.78 -0.79
N ASP A 12 -25.64 -5.79 -0.06
CA ASP A 12 -26.56 -4.83 0.54
C ASP A 12 -27.19 -3.88 -0.50
N LYS A 13 -28.14 -3.05 -0.06
CA LYS A 13 -28.85 -2.10 -0.93
C LYS A 13 -27.95 -1.08 -1.65
N GLN A 14 -26.72 -0.89 -1.19
CA GLN A 14 -25.74 0.03 -1.76
C GLN A 14 -24.71 -0.71 -2.63
N GLY A 15 -24.84 -2.02 -2.84
CA GLY A 15 -23.88 -2.80 -3.61
C GLY A 15 -22.64 -3.23 -2.81
N ARG A 16 -22.63 -3.11 -1.48
CA ARG A 16 -21.45 -3.43 -0.66
C ARG A 16 -21.44 -4.91 -0.30
N LEU A 17 -20.26 -5.52 -0.42
CA LEU A 17 -19.98 -6.89 0.02
C LEU A 17 -19.17 -6.85 1.33
N VAL A 18 -19.65 -7.53 2.37
CA VAL A 18 -18.91 -7.64 3.63
C VAL A 18 -17.88 -8.76 3.52
N LEU A 19 -16.59 -8.37 3.58
CA LEU A 19 -15.49 -9.32 3.56
C LEU A 19 -15.39 -10.12 4.88
N PRO A 20 -15.10 -11.43 4.82
CA PRO A 20 -14.93 -12.27 6.00
C PRO A 20 -13.90 -11.69 6.99
N LYS A 21 -14.24 -11.69 8.29
CA LYS A 21 -13.40 -11.11 9.35
C LYS A 21 -11.97 -11.68 9.32
N GLU A 22 -11.83 -13.00 9.23
CA GLU A 22 -10.52 -13.64 9.19
C GLU A 22 -9.65 -13.20 8.00
N TRP A 23 -10.28 -12.97 6.84
CA TRP A 23 -9.57 -12.50 5.66
C TRP A 23 -9.10 -11.06 5.83
N ARG A 24 -9.95 -10.19 6.41
CA ARG A 24 -9.58 -8.81 6.74
C ARG A 24 -8.40 -8.75 7.70
N GLU A 25 -8.37 -9.60 8.72
CA GLU A 25 -7.31 -9.60 9.74
C GLU A 25 -6.00 -10.23 9.24
N LYS A 26 -6.06 -11.33 8.48
CA LYS A 26 -4.87 -12.07 8.06
C LYS A 26 -4.24 -11.52 6.77
N ILE A 27 -5.07 -11.07 5.82
CA ILE A 27 -4.65 -10.81 4.45
C ILE A 27 -4.60 -9.31 4.13
N ILE A 28 -5.62 -8.54 4.55
CA ILE A 28 -5.66 -7.10 4.25
C ILE A 28 -4.79 -6.33 5.26
N LYS A 29 -3.64 -5.83 4.81
CA LYS A 29 -2.81 -4.91 5.60
C LYS A 29 -3.20 -3.45 5.33
N GLY A 30 -4.38 -3.03 5.79
CA GLY A 30 -4.88 -1.66 5.63
C GLY A 30 -6.37 -1.60 5.28
N ASN A 31 -6.78 -0.56 4.55
CA ASN A 31 -8.17 -0.31 4.13
C ASN A 31 -8.35 -0.27 2.60
N LYS A 32 -7.36 -0.72 1.84
CA LYS A 32 -7.37 -0.70 0.36
C LYS A 32 -7.28 -2.10 -0.20
N VAL A 33 -8.10 -2.37 -1.21
CA VAL A 33 -8.08 -3.58 -2.04
C VAL A 33 -8.15 -3.15 -3.50
N LEU A 34 -7.57 -3.95 -4.38
CA LEU A 34 -7.71 -3.81 -5.81
C LEU A 34 -8.85 -4.70 -6.26
N LEU A 35 -9.81 -4.11 -6.97
CA LEU A 35 -10.89 -4.83 -7.62
C LEU A 35 -10.52 -5.01 -9.08
N ARG A 36 -10.37 -6.25 -9.53
CA ARG A 36 -10.18 -6.59 -10.94
C ARG A 36 -11.49 -7.13 -11.47
N LEU A 37 -12.11 -6.35 -12.34
CA LEU A 37 -13.33 -6.73 -13.05
C LEU A 37 -12.95 -7.67 -14.20
N LYS A 38 -13.63 -8.81 -14.27
CA LYS A 38 -13.67 -9.75 -15.40
C LYS A 38 -15.11 -9.78 -15.93
N GLU A 39 -15.35 -10.47 -17.04
CA GLU A 39 -16.70 -10.59 -17.63
C GLU A 39 -17.73 -11.09 -16.60
N ASP A 40 -17.43 -12.21 -15.93
CA ASP A 40 -18.39 -12.87 -15.03
C ASP A 40 -17.97 -12.85 -13.55
N SER A 41 -16.91 -12.13 -13.20
CA SER A 41 -16.38 -12.17 -11.83
C SER A 41 -15.62 -10.91 -11.44
N ILE A 42 -15.52 -10.70 -10.13
CA ILE A 42 -14.68 -9.67 -9.53
C ILE A 42 -13.63 -10.35 -8.66
N GLU A 43 -12.36 -10.16 -8.97
CA GLU A 43 -11.26 -10.57 -8.11
C GLU A 43 -10.92 -9.45 -7.13
N ILE A 44 -10.91 -9.79 -5.83
CA ILE A 44 -10.54 -8.87 -4.75
C ILE A 44 -9.13 -9.20 -4.29
N ILE A 45 -8.19 -8.30 -4.58
CA ILE A 45 -6.76 -8.51 -4.32
C ILE A 45 -6.31 -7.55 -3.21
N PRO A 46 -5.65 -8.02 -2.14
CA PRO A 46 -5.15 -7.15 -1.09
C PRO A 46 -4.03 -6.26 -1.65
N VAL A 47 -4.14 -4.95 -1.44
CA VAL A 47 -3.04 -4.03 -1.76
C VAL A 47 -2.06 -4.07 -0.60
N LYS A 48 -0.85 -4.58 -0.86
CA LYS A 48 0.25 -4.44 0.09
C LYS A 48 0.59 -2.95 0.19
N ARG A 49 0.77 -2.44 1.41
CA ARG A 49 1.35 -1.10 1.57
C ARG A 49 2.68 -1.08 0.82
N PRO A 50 2.94 -0.09 -0.05
CA PRO A 50 4.26 0.05 -0.63
C PRO A 50 5.24 0.21 0.53
N ASP A 51 6.25 -0.64 0.56
CA ASP A 51 7.37 -0.46 1.47
C ASP A 51 8.15 0.76 0.96
N LEU A 52 8.08 1.87 1.70
CA LEU A 52 8.81 3.10 1.37
C LEU A 52 10.26 3.02 1.84
N THR A 53 10.56 2.11 2.78
CA THR A 53 11.91 1.88 3.31
C THR A 53 12.88 1.52 2.20
N LYS A 54 12.42 0.80 1.16
CA LYS A 54 13.23 0.46 -0.02
C LYS A 54 13.75 1.68 -0.80
N TYR A 55 13.21 2.87 -0.56
CA TYR A 55 13.65 4.12 -1.18
C TYR A 55 14.56 4.95 -0.27
N PHE A 56 14.73 4.60 1.00
CA PHE A 56 15.57 5.38 1.93
C PHE A 56 17.02 5.39 1.44
N ASP A 57 17.53 4.24 1.01
CA ASP A 57 18.89 4.11 0.47
C ASP A 57 18.94 4.35 -1.06
N SER A 58 17.84 4.77 -1.69
CA SER A 58 17.84 5.03 -3.14
C SER A 58 18.50 6.36 -3.50
N ILE A 59 18.82 7.19 -2.50
CA ILE A 59 19.44 8.50 -2.65
C ILE A 59 20.67 8.52 -1.75
N GLU A 60 21.85 8.28 -2.32
CA GLU A 60 23.13 8.55 -1.67
C GLU A 60 23.59 9.95 -2.10
N MET A 61 23.64 10.87 -1.13
CA MET A 61 24.15 12.23 -1.35
C MET A 61 25.21 12.52 -0.30
N ASP A 62 26.37 13.00 -0.75
CA ASP A 62 27.47 13.38 0.12
C ASP A 62 27.21 14.82 0.62
N ILE A 63 26.46 14.92 1.72
CA ILE A 63 26.04 16.20 2.32
C ILE A 63 27.07 16.59 3.37
N ARG A 64 27.68 17.76 3.20
CA ARG A 64 28.70 18.28 4.13
C ARG A 64 28.11 19.13 5.24
N THR A 65 26.90 19.66 5.03
CA THR A 65 26.21 20.51 6.00
C THR A 65 25.54 19.69 7.11
N ASP A 66 25.53 20.22 8.33
CA ASP A 66 24.73 19.68 9.43
C ASP A 66 23.24 19.64 9.06
N LEU A 67 22.62 18.47 9.20
CA LEU A 67 21.20 18.24 8.95
C LEU A 67 20.29 19.11 9.84
N SER A 68 20.81 19.61 10.96
CA SER A 68 20.10 20.49 11.89
C SER A 68 19.96 21.92 11.35
N ASP A 69 20.84 22.35 10.44
CA ASP A 69 20.75 23.67 9.78
C ASP A 69 20.03 23.55 8.44
N TRP A 70 18.70 23.61 8.51
CA TRP A 70 17.81 23.53 7.36
C TRP A 70 18.13 24.55 6.24
N LYS A 71 18.58 25.76 6.61
CA LYS A 71 18.81 26.83 5.62
C LYS A 71 20.02 26.53 4.76
N SER A 72 21.10 26.09 5.39
CA SER A 72 22.35 25.73 4.73
C SER A 72 22.19 24.43 3.94
N LEU A 73 21.53 23.42 4.52
CA LEU A 73 21.21 22.15 3.86
C LEU A 73 20.39 22.38 2.57
N LYS A 74 19.34 23.20 2.64
CA LYS A 74 18.52 23.51 1.46
C LYS A 74 19.34 24.14 0.34
N ARG A 75 20.30 24.99 0.68
CA ARG A 75 21.19 25.65 -0.29
C ARG A 75 22.09 24.63 -1.00
N GLU A 76 22.74 23.75 -0.23
CA GLU A 76 23.58 22.67 -0.74
C GLU A 76 22.79 21.71 -1.65
N LEU A 77 21.58 21.30 -1.24
CA LEU A 77 20.71 20.45 -2.07
C LEU A 77 20.30 21.11 -3.39
N HIS A 78 20.18 22.44 -3.43
CA HIS A 78 19.88 23.19 -4.65
C HIS A 78 21.09 23.33 -5.58
N GLU A 79 22.31 23.26 -5.05
CA GLU A 79 23.56 23.33 -5.83
C GLU A 79 23.95 21.97 -6.44
N ILE A 80 23.50 20.86 -5.86
CA ILE A 80 23.76 19.49 -6.36
C ILE A 80 22.82 19.10 -7.54
N ARG A 81 21.78 19.90 -7.81
CA ARG A 81 20.79 19.66 -8.89
C ARG A 81 21.30 20.11 -10.27
#